data_AF-A0A7Y9J2B5-F1
#
_entry.id   AF-A0A7Y9J2B5-F1
#
_cell.length_a   1.000
_cell.length_b   1.000
_cell.length_c   1.000
_cell.angle_alpha   90.00
_cell.angle_beta   90.00
_cell.angle_gamma   90.00
#
_symmetry.space_group_name_H-M   'P 1'
#
loop_
_entity.id
_entity.type
_entity.pdbx_description
1 polymer ?
#
loop_
_entity_poly.entity_id
_entity_poly.type
_entity_poly.pdbx_seq_one_letter_code
_entity_poly.pdbx_strand_id
1 'polypeptide(L)'
;MSAQQPPSEDRLRQRDAVWRRFVTAGQELAVADETARTAHGSLAEQEIAVWVEEQRQLHERAEGWLAGRRLRRDQRARLRRLHAARERAEREHALAEERLALAVRHRDEAENELRLLDAP
;
A
#
# COMPACT_ATOMS: atom_id res chain seq x y z
N MET A 1 -37.95 -28.17 24.65
CA MET A 1 -37.48 -27.49 23.42
C MET A 1 -37.76 -26.01 23.59
N SER A 2 -36.74 -25.20 23.88
CA SER A 2 -36.93 -23.75 24.03
C SER A 2 -36.98 -23.12 22.65
N ALA A 3 -38.14 -22.54 22.31
CA ALA A 3 -38.23 -21.63 21.17
C ALA A 3 -37.36 -20.40 21.50
N GLN A 4 -36.30 -20.19 20.72
CA GLN A 4 -35.51 -18.95 20.82
C GLN A 4 -36.46 -17.77 20.58
N GLN A 5 -36.53 -16.84 21.53
CA GLN A 5 -37.24 -15.59 21.33
C GLN A 5 -36.60 -14.85 20.15
N PRO A 6 -37.40 -14.29 19.22
CA PRO A 6 -36.86 -13.50 18.13
C PRO A 6 -36.07 -12.29 18.69
N PRO A 7 -34.97 -11.87 18.03
CA PRO A 7 -34.17 -10.75 18.46
C PRO A 7 -35.02 -9.47 18.53
N SER A 8 -34.72 -8.60 19.51
CA SER A 8 -35.40 -7.31 19.65
C SER A 8 -35.15 -6.42 18.42
N GLU A 9 -36.10 -5.52 18.13
CA GLU A 9 -35.98 -4.55 17.03
C GLU A 9 -34.70 -3.70 17.14
N ASP A 10 -34.29 -3.36 18.36
CA ASP A 10 -33.04 -2.64 18.62
C ASP A 10 -31.80 -3.45 18.26
N ARG A 11 -31.80 -4.76 18.53
CA ARG A 11 -30.70 -5.67 18.17
C ARG A 11 -30.57 -5.80 16.65
N LEU A 12 -31.70 -5.87 15.95
CA LEU A 12 -31.72 -5.87 14.48
C LEU A 12 -31.20 -4.56 13.90
N ARG A 13 -31.61 -3.40 14.44
CA ARG A 13 -31.09 -2.09 14.02
C ARG A 13 -29.59 -1.94 14.24
N GLN A 14 -29.08 -2.40 15.38
CA GLN A 14 -27.65 -2.41 15.69
C GLN A 14 -26.88 -3.28 14.69
N ARG A 15 -27.38 -4.50 14.44
CA ARG A 15 -26.79 -5.43 13.46
C ARG A 15 -26.74 -4.84 12.06
N ASP A 16 -27.82 -4.20 11.60
CA ASP A 16 -27.86 -3.54 10.29
C ASP A 16 -26.84 -2.39 10.19
N ALA A 17 -26.64 -1.63 11.27
CA ALA A 17 -25.63 -0.57 11.31
C ALA A 17 -24.20 -1.14 11.24
N VAL A 18 -23.92 -2.24 11.95
CA VAL A 18 -22.62 -2.92 11.88
C VAL A 18 -22.41 -3.54 10.50
N TRP A 19 -23.44 -4.14 9.91
CA TRP A 19 -23.39 -4.70 8.56
C TRP A 19 -23.03 -3.65 7.52
N ARG A 20 -23.62 -2.45 7.58
CA ARG A 20 -23.25 -1.35 6.68
C ARG A 20 -21.78 -0.95 6.84
N ARG A 21 -21.29 -0.81 8.08
CA ARG A 21 -19.87 -0.51 8.34
C ARG A 21 -18.95 -1.62 7.82
N PHE A 22 -19.32 -2.88 8.00
CA PHE A 22 -18.60 -4.03 7.49
C PHE A 22 -18.48 -4.00 5.97
N VAL A 23 -19.57 -3.68 5.26
CA VAL A 23 -19.57 -3.53 3.80
C VAL A 23 -18.67 -2.37 3.37
N THR A 24 -18.78 -1.21 4.02
CA THR A 24 -17.91 -0.04 3.74
C THR A 24 -16.44 -0.37 3.98
N ALA A 25 -16.10 -1.00 5.11
CA ALA A 25 -14.73 -1.44 5.41
C ALA A 25 -14.19 -2.43 4.37
N GLY A 26 -15.05 -3.30 3.81
CA GLY A 26 -14.68 -4.20 2.71
C GLY A 26 -14.34 -3.45 1.42
N GLN A 27 -15.07 -2.37 1.10
CA GLN A 27 -14.77 -1.52 -0.05
C GLN A 27 -13.47 -0.73 0.16
N GLU A 28 -13.28 -0.17 1.35
CA GLU A 28 -12.04 0.53 1.73
C GLU A 28 -10.83 -0.39 1.67
N LEU A 29 -10.97 -1.64 2.14
CA LEU A 29 -9.93 -2.65 2.05
C LEU A 29 -9.55 -2.97 0.60
N ALA A 30 -10.53 -3.16 -0.28
CA ALA A 30 -10.26 -3.42 -1.70
C ALA A 30 -9.50 -2.26 -2.37
N VAL A 31 -9.86 -1.01 -2.05
CA VAL A 31 -9.15 0.18 -2.55
C VAL A 31 -7.73 0.27 -1.98
N ALA A 32 -7.57 0.00 -0.68
CA ALA A 32 -6.26 0.05 -0.03
C ALA A 32 -5.31 -1.04 -0.59
N ASP A 33 -5.82 -2.24 -0.84
CA ASP A 33 -5.06 -3.35 -1.43
C ASP A 33 -4.57 -3.02 -2.85
N GLU A 34 -5.44 -2.51 -3.71
CA GLU A 34 -5.04 -2.08 -5.06
C GLU A 34 -4.00 -0.96 -5.02
N THR A 35 -4.16 -0.02 -4.09
CA THR A 35 -3.20 1.08 -3.88
C THR A 35 -1.85 0.56 -3.43
N ALA A 36 -1.81 -0.39 -2.49
CA ALA A 36 -0.58 -1.01 -2.01
C ALA A 36 0.14 -1.78 -3.13
N ARG A 37 -0.59 -2.57 -3.92
CA ARG A 37 -0.04 -3.27 -5.10
C ARG A 37 0.54 -2.31 -6.13
N THR A 38 -0.16 -1.22 -6.41
CA THR A 38 0.32 -0.19 -7.35
C THR A 38 1.58 0.51 -6.83
N ALA A 39 1.59 0.89 -5.55
CA ALA A 39 2.74 1.53 -4.93
C ALA A 39 3.96 0.59 -4.88
N HIS A 40 3.75 -0.70 -4.66
CA HIS A 40 4.80 -1.71 -4.71
C HIS A 40 5.41 -1.82 -6.10
N GLY A 41 4.57 -1.89 -7.14
CA GLY A 41 5.02 -1.88 -8.53
C GLY A 41 5.85 -0.64 -8.86
N SER A 42 5.37 0.54 -8.45
CA SER A 42 6.09 1.80 -8.67
C SER A 42 7.45 1.82 -7.97
N LEU A 43 7.53 1.33 -6.73
CA LEU A 43 8.80 1.22 -6.00
C LEU A 43 9.78 0.31 -6.73
N ALA A 44 9.34 -0.89 -7.14
CA ALA A 44 10.18 -1.82 -7.88
C ALA A 44 10.73 -1.21 -9.19
N GLU A 45 9.89 -0.46 -9.92
CA GLU A 45 10.33 0.26 -11.12
C GLU A 45 11.42 1.30 -10.81
N GLN A 46 11.28 2.06 -9.72
CA GLN A 46 12.29 3.06 -9.32
C GLN A 46 13.60 2.40 -8.84
N GLU A 47 13.52 1.28 -8.12
CA GLU A 47 14.69 0.50 -7.72
C GLU A 47 15.47 0.00 -8.93
N ILE A 48 14.77 -0.55 -9.92
CA ILE A 48 15.38 -0.99 -11.19
C ILE A 48 16.01 0.20 -11.91
N ALA A 49 15.32 1.34 -11.99
CA ALA A 49 15.84 2.52 -12.68
C ALA A 49 17.13 3.05 -12.03
N VAL A 50 17.19 3.09 -10.69
CA VAL A 50 18.42 3.43 -9.94
C VAL A 50 19.52 2.43 -10.27
N TRP A 51 19.25 1.14 -10.16
CA TRP A 51 20.24 0.09 -10.40
C TRP A 51 20.82 0.17 -11.83
N VAL A 52 19.98 0.35 -12.85
CA VAL A 52 20.43 0.47 -14.25
C VAL A 52 21.36 1.68 -14.42
N GLU A 53 21.04 2.84 -13.83
CA GLU A 53 21.89 4.02 -13.94
C GLU A 53 23.22 3.86 -13.16
N GLU A 54 23.21 3.16 -12.03
CA GLU A 54 24.42 2.80 -11.29
C GLU A 54 25.32 1.86 -12.11
N GLN A 55 24.76 0.82 -12.74
CA GLN A 55 25.50 -0.07 -13.63
C GLN A 55 26.11 0.68 -14.81
N ARG A 56 25.35 1.60 -15.40
CA ARG A 56 25.87 2.48 -16.47
C ARG A 56 27.07 3.30 -16.00
N GLN A 57 27.01 3.88 -14.80
CA GLN A 57 28.16 4.62 -14.25
C GLN A 57 29.38 3.73 -14.00
N LEU A 58 29.18 2.49 -13.54
CA LEU A 58 30.28 1.55 -13.33
C LEU A 58 30.94 1.16 -14.65
N HIS A 59 30.13 0.86 -15.67
CA HIS A 59 30.62 0.53 -17.00
C HIS A 59 31.43 1.67 -17.61
N GLU A 60 30.92 2.91 -17.59
CA GLU A 60 31.63 4.06 -18.14
C GLU A 60 32.91 4.40 -17.35
N ARG A 61 32.97 4.10 -16.04
CA ARG A 61 34.23 4.21 -15.27
C ARG A 61 35.25 3.17 -15.72
N ALA A 62 34.80 1.96 -16.08
CA ALA A 62 35.66 0.87 -16.55
C ALA A 62 36.17 1.10 -17.98
N GLU A 63 35.37 1.73 -18.86
CA GLU A 63 35.76 2.04 -20.25
C GLU A 63 36.79 3.19 -20.39
N GLY A 64 37.12 3.87 -19.29
CA GLY A 64 38.24 4.81 -19.24
C GLY A 64 37.89 6.30 -19.42
N TRP A 65 38.85 7.16 -19.05
CA TRP A 65 38.65 8.57 -18.68
C TRP A 65 38.21 9.53 -19.82
N LEU A 66 38.24 9.11 -21.08
CA LEU A 66 38.12 9.97 -22.26
C LEU A 66 36.70 10.53 -22.52
N ALA A 67 35.67 10.01 -21.84
CA ALA A 67 34.34 10.63 -21.82
C ALA A 67 34.28 11.73 -20.72
N GLY A 68 34.24 12.99 -21.16
CA GLY A 68 34.58 14.19 -20.40
C GLY A 68 33.79 14.50 -19.11
N ARG A 69 34.33 15.45 -18.32
CA ARG A 69 33.77 15.94 -17.04
C ARG A 69 32.29 16.38 -17.09
N ARG A 70 31.81 16.87 -18.24
CA ARG A 70 30.42 17.34 -18.41
C ARG A 70 29.42 16.18 -18.43
N LEU A 71 29.76 15.06 -19.09
CA LEU A 71 28.96 13.83 -19.10
C LEU A 71 28.74 13.30 -17.67
N ARG A 72 29.80 13.35 -16.86
CA ARG A 72 29.77 12.90 -15.44
C ARG A 72 28.89 13.79 -14.55
N ARG A 73 28.71 15.07 -14.87
CA ARG A 73 27.84 15.98 -14.11
C ARG A 73 26.37 15.68 -14.39
N ASP A 74 26.01 15.48 -15.66
CA ASP A 74 24.64 15.20 -16.07
C ASP A 74 24.16 13.84 -15.56
N GLN A 75 25.04 12.82 -15.56
CA GLN A 75 24.74 11.53 -14.95
C GLN A 75 24.59 11.57 -13.44
N ARG A 76 25.45 12.32 -12.74
CA ARG A 76 25.26 12.53 -11.29
C ARG A 76 23.93 13.22 -11.01
N ALA A 77 23.54 14.19 -11.84
CA ALA A 77 22.24 14.83 -11.72
C ALA A 77 21.08 13.85 -11.99
N ARG A 78 21.22 12.96 -12.98
CA ARG A 78 20.25 11.91 -13.28
C ARG A 78 20.10 10.93 -12.12
N LEU A 79 21.21 10.40 -11.59
CA LEU A 79 21.19 9.47 -10.47
C LEU A 79 20.56 10.09 -9.22
N ARG A 80 20.85 11.37 -8.92
CA ARG A 80 20.18 12.08 -7.82
C ARG A 80 18.67 12.17 -8.02
N ARG A 81 18.20 12.43 -9.25
CA ARG A 81 16.76 12.48 -9.55
C ARG A 81 16.12 11.10 -9.39
N LEU A 82 16.81 10.04 -9.79
CA LEU A 82 16.35 8.66 -9.64
C LEU A 82 16.27 8.26 -8.16
N HIS A 83 17.29 8.56 -7.35
CA HIS A 83 17.19 8.35 -5.90
C HIS A 83 16.04 9.14 -5.27
N ALA A 84 15.86 10.42 -5.63
CA ALA A 84 14.73 11.20 -5.13
C ALA A 84 13.37 10.65 -5.57
N ALA A 85 13.29 10.04 -6.76
CA ALA A 85 12.09 9.33 -7.21
C ALA A 85 11.87 8.04 -6.40
N ARG A 86 12.92 7.25 -6.17
CA ARG A 86 12.89 6.05 -5.32
C ARG A 86 12.45 6.38 -3.89
N GLU A 87 13.03 7.39 -3.26
CA GLU A 87 12.65 7.83 -1.91
C GLU A 87 11.19 8.29 -1.83
N ARG A 88 10.65 8.89 -2.91
CA ARG A 88 9.21 9.21 -2.96
C ARG A 88 8.36 7.95 -3.06
N ALA A 89 8.73 7.01 -3.93
CA ALA A 89 8.04 5.73 -4.07
C ALA A 89 8.10 4.91 -2.77
N GLU A 90 9.23 4.91 -2.07
CA GLU A 90 9.38 4.26 -0.75
C GLU A 90 8.39 4.83 0.27
N ARG A 91 8.25 6.17 0.33
CA ARG A 91 7.28 6.83 1.20
C ARG A 91 5.84 6.52 0.81
N GLU A 92 5.52 6.55 -0.49
CA GLU A 92 4.19 6.23 -1.00
C GLU A 92 3.81 4.77 -0.71
N HIS A 93 4.74 3.84 -0.90
CA HIS A 93 4.58 2.44 -0.55
C HIS A 93 4.34 2.24 0.95
N ALA A 94 5.14 2.88 1.81
CA ALA A 94 4.95 2.80 3.26
C ALA A 94 3.57 3.33 3.69
N LEU A 95 3.14 4.47 3.15
CA LEU A 95 1.82 5.03 3.42
C LEU A 95 0.68 4.12 2.92
N ALA A 96 0.88 3.45 1.78
CA ALA A 96 -0.11 2.52 1.24
C ALA A 96 -0.24 1.25 2.11
N GLU A 97 0.89 0.71 2.58
CA GLU A 97 0.92 -0.42 3.53
C GLU A 97 0.24 -0.07 4.87
N GLU A 98 0.49 1.13 5.41
CA GLU A 98 -0.18 1.59 6.64
C GLU A 98 -1.70 1.69 6.46
N ARG A 99 -2.16 2.20 5.31
CA ARG A 99 -3.59 2.29 4.98
C ARG A 99 -4.22 0.91 4.81
N LEU A 100 -3.52 -0.02 4.16
CA LEU A 100 -3.97 -1.39 4.01
C LEU A 100 -4.12 -2.06 5.37
N ALA A 101 -3.11 -1.94 6.24
CA ALA A 101 -3.16 -2.47 7.59
C ALA A 101 -4.33 -1.90 8.41
N LEU A 102 -4.60 -0.60 8.28
CA LEU A 102 -5.75 0.04 8.94
C LEU A 102 -7.09 -0.48 8.40
N ALA A 103 -7.22 -0.62 7.08
CA ALA A 103 -8.45 -1.12 6.46
C ALA A 103 -8.74 -2.58 6.85
N VAL A 104 -7.70 -3.42 6.96
CA VAL A 104 -7.82 -4.78 7.50
C VAL A 104 -8.36 -4.75 8.93
N ARG A 105 -7.81 -3.90 9.80
CA ARG A 105 -8.29 -3.78 11.18
C ARG A 105 -9.76 -3.37 11.26
N HIS A 106 -10.17 -2.34 10.53
CA HIS A 106 -11.56 -1.89 10.50
C HIS A 106 -12.50 -3.00 10.02
N ARG A 107 -12.06 -3.78 9.03
CA ARG A 107 -12.80 -4.91 8.50
C ARG A 107 -12.98 -6.01 9.54
N ASP A 108 -11.89 -6.38 10.22
CA ASP A 108 -11.87 -7.41 11.26
C ASP A 108 -12.70 -7.00 12.49
N GLU A 109 -12.62 -5.73 12.90
CA GLU A 109 -13.42 -5.15 13.98
C GLU A 109 -14.92 -5.25 13.66
N ALA A 110 -15.33 -4.82 12.46
CA ALA A 110 -16.72 -4.91 12.04
C ALA A 110 -17.20 -6.37 11.91
N GLU A 111 -16.33 -7.29 11.49
CA GLU A 111 -16.66 -8.73 11.46
C GLU A 111 -16.85 -9.30 12.86
N ASN A 112 -15.95 -8.96 13.79
CA ASN A 112 -16.04 -9.42 15.17
C ASN A 112 -17.29 -8.85 15.87
N GLU A 113 -17.64 -7.59 15.64
CA GLU A 113 -18.89 -7.01 16.14
C GLU A 113 -20.13 -7.74 15.59
N LEU A 114 -20.15 -8.10 14.29
CA LEU A 114 -21.24 -8.90 13.72
C LEU A 114 -21.34 -10.28 14.38
N ARG A 115 -20.21 -10.97 14.56
CA ARG A 115 -20.17 -12.27 15.24
C ARG A 115 -20.71 -12.21 16.66
N LEU A 116 -20.39 -11.15 17.40
CA LEU A 116 -20.91 -10.94 18.76
C LEU A 116 -22.42 -10.68 18.77
N LEU A 117 -22.94 -9.95 17.78
CA LEU A 117 -24.38 -9.68 17.65
C LEU A 117 -25.19 -10.90 17.19
N ASP A 118 -24.58 -11.79 16.41
CA ASP A 118 -25.18 -13.05 15.94
C ASP A 118 -25.05 -14.20 16.96
N ALA A 119 -24.29 -14.00 18.05
CA ALA A 119 -24.17 -14.99 19.13
C ALA A 119 -25.52 -15.21 19.86
N PRO A 120 -25.87 -16.46 20.21
CA PRO A 120 -27.18 -16.80 20.80
C PRO A 120 -27.44 -16.15 22.16
#